data_AF-G8R3U3-F1
#
_entry.id   AF-G8R3U3-F1
#
_cell.length_a   1.000
_cell.length_b   1.000
_cell.length_c   1.000
_cell.angle_alpha   90.00
_cell.angle_beta   90.00
_cell.angle_gamma   90.00
#
_symmetry.space_group_name_H-M   'P 1'
#
loop_
_entity.id
_entity.type
_entity.pdbx_description
1 polymer ?
#
loop_
_entity_poly.entity_id
_entity_poly.type
_entity_poly.pdbx_seq_one_letter_code
_entity_poly.pdbx_strand_id
1 'polypeptide(L)'
;MYYKIENTECEVYQKLHDMRTAEIKMKQENEAAIEEKTGSAFDSFLGHHGQSGFSRVSTYDGFKFLNSENIDLKAWKISEKHPEVHVPNRRTKAGKEMYKFLSNGLQKSWFQTPLDILGLEIYGRFHLPFVEIVGEVIILFLDNNLHPKDPNVIEITRTEWEKLRTGK
;
A
#
# COMPACT_ATOMS: atom_id res chain seq x y z
N MET A 1 1.11 15.15 -11.94
CA MET A 1 0.77 16.44 -11.30
C MET A 1 0.70 16.29 -9.79
N TYR A 2 1.02 17.35 -9.06
CA TYR A 2 1.06 17.37 -7.58
C TYR A 2 -0.05 18.28 -7.05
N TYR A 3 -0.70 17.87 -5.98
CA TYR A 3 -1.76 18.66 -5.35
C TYR A 3 -1.63 18.63 -3.84
N LYS A 4 -2.27 19.59 -3.17
CA LYS A 4 -2.49 19.60 -1.73
C LYS A 4 -3.95 19.92 -1.40
N ILE A 5 -4.37 19.52 -0.21
CA ILE A 5 -5.65 19.87 0.40
C ILE A 5 -5.36 20.31 1.83
N GLU A 6 -5.70 21.55 2.16
CA GLU A 6 -5.44 22.18 3.47
C GLU A 6 -6.73 22.42 4.26
N ASN A 7 -7.89 22.49 3.58
CA ASN A 7 -9.18 22.69 4.23
C ASN A 7 -9.65 21.40 4.89
N THR A 8 -9.40 21.25 6.19
CA THR A 8 -9.75 20.05 6.98
C THR A 8 -11.26 19.80 7.08
N GLU A 9 -12.06 20.85 6.88
CA GLU A 9 -13.52 20.79 6.98
C GLU A 9 -14.19 20.37 5.67
N CYS A 10 -13.47 20.30 4.54
CA CYS A 10 -14.07 19.92 3.27
C CYS A 10 -14.26 18.39 3.16
N GLU A 11 -15.32 18.00 2.44
CA GLU A 11 -15.71 16.58 2.30
C GLU A 11 -14.60 15.74 1.65
N VAL A 12 -13.92 16.28 0.63
CA VAL A 12 -12.81 15.59 -0.05
C VAL A 12 -11.64 15.32 0.90
N TYR A 13 -11.32 16.26 1.79
CA TYR A 13 -10.29 16.08 2.82
C TYR A 13 -10.68 14.94 3.75
N GLN A 14 -11.87 15.02 4.35
CA GLN A 14 -12.33 14.04 5.35
C GLN A 14 -12.33 12.63 4.78
N LYS A 15 -12.88 12.43 3.56
CA LYS A 15 -12.92 11.13 2.90
C LYS A 15 -11.52 10.58 2.59
N LEU A 16 -10.62 11.40 2.05
CA LEU A 16 -9.25 10.96 1.75
C LEU A 16 -8.45 10.69 3.03
N HIS A 17 -8.65 11.50 4.07
CA HIS A 17 -8.03 11.33 5.38
C HIS A 17 -8.48 10.01 6.02
N ASP A 18 -9.78 9.75 6.07
CA ASP A 18 -10.34 8.52 6.65
C ASP A 18 -9.86 7.28 5.89
N MET A 19 -9.93 7.34 4.55
CA MET A 19 -9.40 6.28 3.69
C MET A 19 -7.93 6.02 3.98
N ARG A 20 -7.08 7.06 4.01
CA ARG A 20 -5.64 6.88 4.18
C ARG A 20 -5.28 6.44 5.61
N THR A 21 -6.01 6.91 6.61
CA THR A 21 -5.89 6.46 8.00
C THR A 21 -6.23 4.98 8.12
N ALA A 22 -7.32 4.53 7.48
CA ALA A 22 -7.70 3.13 7.43
C ALA A 22 -6.62 2.28 6.75
N GLU A 23 -6.02 2.73 5.64
CA GLU A 23 -4.94 2.01 4.96
C GLU A 23 -3.68 1.85 5.80
N ILE A 24 -3.32 2.86 6.60
CA ILE A 24 -2.19 2.80 7.53
C ILE A 24 -2.47 1.76 8.61
N LYS A 25 -3.68 1.75 9.16
CA LYS A 25 -4.12 0.74 10.14
C LYS A 25 -4.13 -0.67 9.54
N MET A 26 -4.70 -0.85 8.35
CA MET A 26 -4.69 -2.13 7.62
C MET A 26 -3.29 -2.68 7.41
N LYS A 27 -2.31 -1.81 7.10
CA LYS A 27 -0.92 -2.22 6.96
C LYS A 27 -0.39 -2.82 8.27
N GLN A 28 -0.57 -2.11 9.38
CA GLN A 28 -0.11 -2.57 10.70
C GLN A 28 -0.78 -3.89 11.11
N GLU A 29 -2.10 -4.00 10.90
CA GLU A 29 -2.86 -5.21 11.20
C GLU A 29 -2.47 -6.39 10.30
N ASN A 30 -2.20 -6.15 9.02
CA ASN A 30 -1.72 -7.19 8.11
C ASN A 30 -0.33 -7.70 8.50
N GLU A 31 0.59 -6.79 8.87
CA GLU A 31 1.93 -7.16 9.34
C GLU A 31 1.83 -8.00 10.62
N ALA A 32 1.01 -7.60 11.59
CA ALA A 32 0.76 -8.38 12.81
C ALA A 32 0.15 -9.75 12.52
N ALA A 33 -0.86 -9.83 11.64
CA ALA A 33 -1.47 -11.09 11.25
C ALA A 33 -0.49 -12.03 10.53
N ILE A 34 0.45 -11.49 9.74
CA ILE A 34 1.53 -12.28 9.14
C ILE A 34 2.41 -12.84 10.24
N GLU A 35 2.92 -12.01 11.16
CA GLU A 35 3.81 -12.46 12.24
C GLU A 35 3.16 -13.54 13.12
N GLU A 36 1.87 -13.37 13.46
CA GLU A 36 1.10 -14.38 14.19
C GLU A 36 1.01 -15.69 13.39
N LYS A 37 0.74 -15.59 12.08
CA LYS A 37 0.54 -16.76 11.23
C LYS A 37 1.83 -17.51 10.92
N THR A 38 2.95 -16.79 10.81
CA THR A 38 4.27 -17.37 10.49
C THR A 38 5.06 -17.75 11.74
N GLY A 39 4.72 -17.18 12.90
CA GLY A 39 5.50 -17.30 14.13
C GLY A 39 6.84 -16.55 14.07
N SER A 40 7.03 -15.64 13.11
CA SER A 40 8.29 -14.93 12.92
C SER A 40 8.09 -13.56 12.27
N ALA A 41 8.73 -12.55 12.83
CA ALA A 41 8.91 -11.24 12.22
C ALA A 41 9.86 -11.31 11.00
N PHE A 42 9.77 -10.32 10.12
CA PHE A 42 10.54 -10.25 8.88
C PHE A 42 11.24 -8.90 8.72
N ASP A 43 12.43 -8.92 8.13
CA ASP A 43 13.25 -7.74 7.82
C ASP A 43 12.74 -7.03 6.56
N SER A 44 12.45 -7.82 5.53
CA SER A 44 11.92 -7.35 4.26
C SER A 44 11.00 -8.39 3.63
N PHE A 45 10.26 -7.98 2.61
CA PHE A 45 9.31 -8.84 1.92
C PHE A 45 9.45 -8.72 0.39
N LEU A 46 9.06 -9.78 -0.29
CA LEU A 46 8.82 -9.80 -1.72
C LEU A 46 7.35 -9.46 -1.97
N GLY A 47 7.07 -8.54 -2.89
CA GLY A 47 5.72 -8.13 -3.26
C GLY A 47 5.67 -6.67 -3.71
N HIS A 48 4.48 -6.06 -3.71
CA HIS A 48 4.32 -4.64 -4.02
C HIS A 48 4.14 -3.80 -2.75
N HIS A 49 4.91 -2.73 -2.62
CA HIS A 49 4.83 -1.80 -1.50
C HIS A 49 3.66 -0.84 -1.68
N GLY A 50 2.66 -0.88 -0.79
CA GLY A 50 1.54 0.07 -0.76
C GLY A 50 1.04 0.51 -2.14
N GLN A 51 0.82 1.82 -2.29
CA GLN A 51 0.29 2.53 -3.47
C GLN A 51 1.10 2.39 -4.78
N SER A 52 1.98 1.40 -4.92
CA SER A 52 2.75 1.09 -6.14
C SER A 52 2.05 0.13 -7.11
N GLY A 53 0.82 -0.29 -6.80
CA GLY A 53 0.06 -1.18 -7.65
C GLY A 53 -1.43 -1.06 -7.42
N PHE A 54 -2.13 -2.09 -7.87
CA PHE A 54 -3.57 -2.22 -7.75
C PHE A 54 -4.05 -2.08 -6.29
N SER A 55 -3.39 -2.76 -5.36
CA SER A 55 -3.64 -2.56 -3.94
C SER A 55 -2.93 -1.30 -3.43
N ARG A 56 -3.60 -0.51 -2.60
CA ARG A 56 -3.02 0.65 -1.90
C ARG A 56 -2.31 0.27 -0.60
N VAL A 57 -2.58 -0.94 -0.09
CA VAL A 57 -1.85 -1.60 1.01
C VAL A 57 -0.85 -2.59 0.41
N SER A 58 0.26 -2.85 1.10
CA SER A 58 1.28 -3.78 0.61
C SER A 58 0.71 -5.17 0.33
N THR A 59 1.27 -5.81 -0.69
CA THR A 59 1.03 -7.22 -1.01
C THR A 59 2.29 -8.02 -0.73
N TYR A 60 2.12 -9.28 -0.34
CA TYR A 60 3.20 -10.10 0.19
C TYR A 60 3.21 -11.44 -0.51
N ASP A 61 4.34 -11.78 -1.13
CA ASP A 61 4.59 -13.04 -1.84
C ASP A 61 5.65 -13.89 -1.14
N GLY A 62 6.44 -13.29 -0.24
CA GLY A 62 7.47 -13.96 0.54
C GLY A 62 8.18 -13.01 1.49
N PHE A 63 9.01 -13.57 2.36
CA PHE A 63 9.66 -12.84 3.45
C PHE A 63 11.12 -13.22 3.62
N LYS A 64 11.95 -12.23 3.93
CA LYS A 64 13.24 -12.43 4.58
C LYS A 64 13.00 -12.42 6.09
N PHE A 65 12.77 -13.60 6.66
CA PHE A 65 12.51 -13.74 8.10
C PHE A 65 13.72 -13.35 8.93
N LEU A 66 13.48 -12.77 10.11
CA LEU A 66 14.55 -12.44 11.06
C LEU A 66 15.15 -13.69 11.72
N ASN A 67 14.35 -14.73 11.94
CA ASN A 67 14.81 -16.00 12.47
C ASN A 67 14.55 -17.12 11.46
N SER A 68 15.53 -17.36 10.59
CA SER A 68 15.41 -18.35 9.52
C SER A 68 15.54 -19.80 9.98
N GLU A 69 16.09 -20.05 11.17
CA GLU A 69 16.35 -21.40 11.69
C GLU A 69 15.07 -22.16 12.08
N ASN A 70 13.98 -21.43 12.35
CA ASN A 70 12.70 -21.99 12.78
C ASN A 70 11.61 -21.99 11.70
N ILE A 71 11.97 -21.79 10.44
CA ILE A 71 10.98 -21.73 9.35
C ILE A 71 10.49 -23.14 9.01
N ASP A 72 9.16 -23.32 9.00
CA ASP A 72 8.54 -24.55 8.51
C ASP A 72 8.75 -24.72 6.99
N LEU A 73 9.69 -25.59 6.60
CA LEU A 73 10.00 -25.93 5.21
C LEU A 73 8.87 -26.68 4.48
N LYS A 74 7.82 -27.13 5.19
CA LYS A 74 6.60 -27.60 4.52
C LYS A 74 5.79 -26.40 4.04
N ALA A 75 5.65 -25.34 4.83
CA ALA A 75 4.94 -24.12 4.44
C ALA A 75 5.75 -23.25 3.48
N TRP A 76 7.07 -23.22 3.64
CA TRP A 76 7.99 -22.30 2.95
C TRP A 76 9.04 -23.01 2.12
N LYS A 77 9.54 -22.33 1.09
CA LYS A 77 10.74 -22.73 0.36
C LYS A 77 11.56 -21.48 0.04
N ILE A 78 12.87 -21.66 -0.15
CA ILE A 78 13.73 -20.57 -0.62
C ILE A 78 13.32 -20.21 -2.06
N SER A 79 13.25 -18.92 -2.35
CA SER A 79 13.00 -18.42 -3.70
C SER A 79 14.21 -18.64 -4.59
N GLU A 80 13.99 -19.22 -5.78
CA GLU A 80 15.05 -19.42 -6.78
C GLU A 80 15.61 -18.11 -7.33
N LYS A 81 14.80 -17.04 -7.32
CA LYS A 81 15.19 -15.71 -7.82
C LYS A 81 15.77 -14.80 -6.74
N HIS A 82 15.40 -15.04 -5.49
CA HIS A 82 15.78 -14.22 -4.33
C HIS A 82 16.19 -15.17 -3.19
N PRO A 83 17.43 -15.69 -3.18
CA PRO A 83 17.86 -16.74 -2.25
C PRO A 83 17.75 -16.37 -0.76
N GLU A 84 17.66 -15.08 -0.45
CA GLU A 84 17.45 -14.52 0.89
C GLU A 84 15.98 -14.53 1.34
N VAL A 85 15.04 -14.82 0.43
CA VAL A 85 13.59 -14.77 0.67
C VAL A 85 12.98 -16.17 0.68
N HIS A 86 12.10 -16.40 1.64
CA HIS A 86 11.23 -17.57 1.71
C HIS A 86 9.87 -17.25 1.10
N VAL A 87 9.44 -18.08 0.15
CA VAL A 87 8.13 -17.99 -0.50
C VAL A 87 7.28 -19.22 -0.18
N PRO A 88 5.94 -19.14 -0.22
CA PRO A 88 5.10 -20.29 0.07
C PRO A 88 5.40 -21.49 -0.83
N ASN A 89 5.56 -22.68 -0.24
CA ASN A 89 5.79 -23.92 -0.96
C ASN A 89 4.48 -24.47 -1.52
N ARG A 90 4.10 -24.01 -2.71
CA ARG A 90 2.82 -24.38 -3.37
C ARG A 90 2.67 -25.87 -3.71
N ARG A 91 3.70 -26.71 -3.50
CA ARG A 91 3.63 -28.17 -3.68
C ARG A 91 3.01 -28.89 -2.47
N THR A 92 3.06 -28.30 -1.28
CA THR A 92 2.51 -28.88 -0.05
C THR A 92 1.13 -28.29 0.28
N LYS A 93 0.40 -28.95 1.18
CA LYS A 93 -0.86 -28.40 1.71
C LYS A 93 -0.61 -27.11 2.50
N ALA A 94 0.34 -27.14 3.43
CA ALA A 94 0.69 -25.99 4.27
C ALA A 94 1.11 -24.76 3.45
N GLY A 95 1.93 -24.95 2.41
CA GLY A 95 2.36 -23.83 1.57
C GLY A 95 1.26 -23.30 0.64
N LYS A 96 0.30 -24.13 0.21
CA LYS A 96 -0.91 -23.66 -0.49
C LYS A 96 -1.81 -22.83 0.43
N GLU A 97 -1.96 -23.24 1.69
CA GLU A 97 -2.69 -22.49 2.71
C GLU A 97 -2.02 -21.14 2.99
N MET A 98 -0.70 -21.12 3.14
CA MET A 98 0.07 -19.88 3.31
C MET A 98 -0.07 -18.94 2.10
N TYR A 99 0.06 -19.48 0.88
CA TYR A 99 -0.17 -18.69 -0.34
C TYR A 99 -1.57 -18.08 -0.38
N LYS A 100 -2.60 -18.86 -0.02
CA LYS A 100 -3.99 -18.38 0.03
C LYS A 100 -4.18 -17.30 1.10
N PHE A 101 -3.57 -17.47 2.27
CA PHE A 101 -3.58 -16.48 3.33
C PHE A 101 -2.98 -15.15 2.86
N LEU A 102 -1.78 -15.16 2.27
CA LEU A 102 -1.16 -13.94 1.77
C LEU A 102 -1.94 -13.30 0.61
N SER A 103 -2.49 -14.13 -0.29
CA SER A 103 -3.22 -13.63 -1.46
C SER A 103 -4.60 -13.08 -1.13
N ASN A 104 -5.32 -13.69 -0.17
CA ASN A 104 -6.76 -13.45 0.05
C ASN A 104 -7.18 -13.30 1.52
N GLY A 105 -6.31 -13.62 2.48
CA GLY A 105 -6.59 -13.50 3.91
C GLY A 105 -6.24 -12.15 4.51
N LEU A 106 -5.45 -11.34 3.81
CA LEU A 106 -5.04 -10.00 4.25
C LEU A 106 -6.02 -8.92 3.78
N GLN A 107 -6.10 -7.84 4.54
CA GLN A 107 -6.90 -6.66 4.22
C GLN A 107 -6.34 -5.94 2.99
N LYS A 108 -7.22 -5.29 2.22
CA LYS A 108 -6.89 -4.63 0.96
C LYS A 108 -7.62 -3.29 0.86
N SER A 109 -6.99 -2.35 0.15
CA SER A 109 -7.61 -1.11 -0.32
C SER A 109 -7.32 -0.96 -1.81
N TRP A 110 -8.28 -0.43 -2.58
CA TRP A 110 -8.24 -0.40 -4.05
C TRP A 110 -7.76 0.97 -4.56
N PHE A 111 -6.86 1.03 -5.55
CA PHE A 111 -6.41 2.27 -6.21
C PHE A 111 -7.56 3.17 -6.72
N GLN A 112 -8.72 2.59 -7.01
CA GLN A 112 -9.90 3.31 -7.51
C GLN A 112 -10.52 4.22 -6.45
N THR A 113 -10.49 3.83 -5.17
CA THR A 113 -11.13 4.57 -4.06
C THR A 113 -10.79 6.08 -4.03
N PRO A 114 -9.51 6.51 -4.05
CA PRO A 114 -9.21 7.94 -4.08
C PRO A 114 -9.69 8.64 -5.36
N LEU A 115 -9.79 7.94 -6.49
CA LEU A 115 -10.28 8.53 -7.74
C LEU A 115 -11.78 8.76 -7.66
N ASP A 116 -12.52 7.82 -7.08
CA ASP A 116 -13.95 7.96 -6.83
C ASP A 116 -14.22 9.12 -5.86
N ILE A 117 -13.41 9.26 -4.81
CA ILE A 117 -13.51 10.38 -3.85
C ILE A 117 -13.25 11.72 -4.56
N LEU A 118 -12.29 11.77 -5.48
CA LEU A 118 -11.96 12.97 -6.27
C LEU A 118 -12.93 13.21 -7.44
N GLY A 119 -13.90 12.32 -7.67
CA GLY A 119 -14.82 12.41 -8.81
C GLY A 119 -14.11 12.27 -10.18
N LEU A 120 -13.03 11.49 -10.23
CA LEU A 120 -12.20 11.31 -11.41
C LEU A 120 -12.55 10.02 -12.16
N GLU A 121 -12.98 10.16 -13.40
CA GLU A 121 -13.17 9.04 -14.31
C GLU A 121 -11.86 8.67 -14.99
N ILE A 122 -11.54 7.37 -15.04
CA ILE A 122 -10.38 6.86 -15.76
C ILE A 122 -10.82 6.35 -17.13
N TYR A 123 -10.17 6.87 -18.17
CA TYR A 123 -10.24 6.32 -19.52
C TYR A 123 -8.85 5.93 -20.01
N GLY A 124 -8.68 4.68 -20.45
CA GLY A 124 -7.44 4.22 -21.08
C GLY A 124 -6.45 3.58 -20.11
N ARG A 125 -5.23 4.12 -20.01
CA ARG A 125 -4.12 3.49 -19.27
C ARG A 125 -4.34 3.52 -17.75
N PHE A 126 -3.66 2.60 -17.08
CA PHE A 126 -3.69 2.47 -15.63
C PHE A 126 -3.05 3.68 -14.93
N HIS A 127 -3.71 4.21 -13.91
CA HIS A 127 -3.29 5.37 -13.13
C HIS A 127 -3.20 5.01 -11.65
N LEU A 128 -2.08 5.37 -11.02
CA LEU A 128 -1.80 5.07 -9.61
C LEU A 128 -1.80 6.35 -8.79
N PRO A 129 -2.96 6.75 -8.22
CA PRO A 129 -3.03 7.91 -7.37
C PRO A 129 -2.23 7.69 -6.09
N PHE A 130 -1.37 8.64 -5.78
CA PHE A 130 -0.67 8.69 -4.50
C PHE A 130 -1.38 9.67 -3.57
N VAL A 131 -1.56 9.27 -2.31
CA VAL A 131 -2.20 10.03 -1.23
C VAL A 131 -1.37 9.87 0.04
N GLU A 132 -1.00 10.98 0.68
CA GLU A 132 -0.25 10.98 1.93
C GLU A 132 -0.78 12.08 2.85
N ILE A 133 -0.91 11.75 4.14
CA ILE A 133 -1.26 12.70 5.20
C ILE A 133 0.04 13.23 5.77
N VAL A 134 0.21 14.55 5.78
CA VAL A 134 1.38 15.26 6.31
C VAL A 134 0.88 16.35 7.26
N GLY A 135 0.85 16.03 8.56
CA GLY A 135 0.19 16.90 9.54
C GLY A 135 -1.29 17.06 9.20
N GLU A 136 -1.75 18.30 9.06
CA GLU A 136 -3.14 18.65 8.67
C GLU A 136 -3.31 18.85 7.15
N VAL A 137 -2.30 18.48 6.35
CA VAL A 137 -2.34 18.61 4.89
C VAL A 137 -2.38 17.22 4.26
N ILE A 138 -3.25 17.04 3.27
CA ILE A 138 -3.16 15.88 2.38
C ILE A 138 -2.40 16.31 1.13
N ILE A 139 -1.37 15.55 0.78
CA ILE A 139 -0.66 15.72 -0.50
C ILE A 139 -1.04 14.58 -1.45
N LEU A 140 -1.17 14.92 -2.72
CA LEU A 140 -1.54 14.00 -3.79
C LEU A 140 -0.49 14.04 -4.90
N PHE A 141 -0.27 12.89 -5.53
CA PHE A 141 0.31 12.82 -6.87
C PHE A 141 -0.62 12.03 -7.77
N LEU A 142 -1.04 12.64 -8.87
CA LEU A 142 -1.92 12.06 -9.87
C LEU A 142 -1.26 12.11 -11.24
N ASP A 143 -1.65 11.24 -12.15
CA ASP A 143 -1.20 11.33 -13.54
C ASP A 143 -1.66 12.62 -14.22
N ASN A 144 -0.93 13.06 -15.25
CA ASN A 144 -1.14 14.36 -15.91
C ASN A 144 -2.49 14.49 -16.65
N ASN A 145 -3.25 13.41 -16.79
CA ASN A 145 -4.58 13.45 -17.39
C ASN A 145 -5.70 13.56 -16.35
N LEU A 146 -5.36 13.46 -15.06
CA LEU A 146 -6.30 13.49 -13.95
C LEU A 146 -6.32 14.89 -13.33
N HIS A 147 -7.43 15.59 -13.53
CA HIS A 147 -7.62 16.98 -13.12
C HIS A 147 -8.82 17.09 -12.18
N PRO A 148 -8.60 17.07 -10.85
CA PRO A 148 -9.64 17.32 -9.86
C PRO A 148 -10.30 18.68 -10.09
N LYS A 149 -11.62 18.75 -9.90
CA LYS A 149 -12.40 19.99 -10.06
C LYS A 149 -12.79 20.64 -8.72
N ASP A 150 -12.60 19.92 -7.62
CA ASP A 150 -12.90 20.45 -6.29
C ASP A 150 -11.93 21.60 -5.96
N PRO A 151 -12.43 22.81 -5.60
CA PRO A 151 -11.59 23.97 -5.34
C PRO A 151 -10.66 23.80 -4.12
N ASN A 152 -10.91 22.83 -3.24
CA ASN A 152 -10.03 22.50 -2.13
C ASN A 152 -8.82 21.65 -2.55
N VAL A 153 -8.82 21.11 -3.78
CA VAL A 153 -7.70 20.33 -4.34
C VAL A 153 -6.82 21.26 -5.16
N ILE A 154 -5.81 21.82 -4.50
CA ILE A 154 -4.97 22.89 -5.05
C ILE A 154 -3.76 22.27 -5.75
N GLU A 155 -3.59 22.54 -7.04
CA GLU A 155 -2.39 22.15 -7.77
C GLU A 155 -1.16 22.90 -7.23
N ILE A 156 -0.06 22.17 -7.01
CA ILE A 156 1.19 22.72 -6.50
C ILE A 156 2.36 22.28 -7.36
N THR A 157 3.46 23.02 -7.22
CA THR A 157 4.71 22.65 -7.87
C THR A 157 5.34 21.40 -7.22
N ARG A 158 6.17 20.69 -7.97
CA ARG A 158 6.99 19.59 -7.43
C ARG A 158 7.84 20.05 -6.23
N THR A 159 8.43 21.23 -6.31
CA THR A 159 9.28 21.78 -5.24
C THR A 159 8.49 22.02 -3.97
N GLU A 160 7.26 22.53 -4.07
CA GLU A 160 6.37 22.69 -2.91
C GLU A 160 5.97 21.32 -2.33
N TRP A 161 5.63 20.36 -3.19
CA TRP A 161 5.29 19.01 -2.77
C TRP A 161 6.44 18.31 -2.01
N GLU A 162 7.67 18.41 -2.52
CA GLU A 162 8.86 17.84 -1.87
C GLU A 162 9.13 18.50 -0.51
N LYS A 163 8.97 19.83 -0.41
CA LYS A 163 9.08 20.58 0.85
C LYS A 163 8.06 20.12 1.89
N LEU A 164 6.80 20.02 1.49
CA LEU A 164 5.73 19.53 2.38
C LEU A 164 6.05 18.11 2.87
N ARG A 165 6.37 17.21 1.94
CA ARG A 165 6.58 15.79 2.26
C ARG A 165 7.80 15.51 3.13
N THR A 166 8.90 16.24 2.93
CA THR A 166 10.18 15.93 3.59
C THR A 166 10.53 16.91 4.72
N GLY A 167 9.82 18.04 4.83
CA GLY A 167 10.14 19.11 5.77
C GLY A 167 11.47 19.81 5.49
N LYS A 168 12.05 19.62 4.30
CA LYS A 168 13.34 20.17 3.87
C LYS A 168 13.19 21.15 2.72
#